data_AF-A0A8J4UI15-F1
#
_entry.id   AF-A0A8J4UI15-F1
#
_cell.length_a   1.000
_cell.length_b   1.000
_cell.length_c   1.000
_cell.angle_alpha   90.00
_cell.angle_beta   90.00
_cell.angle_gamma   90.00
#
_symmetry.space_group_name_H-M   'P 1'
#
loop_
_entity.id
_entity.type
_entity.pdbx_description
1 polymer ?
#
loop_
_entity_poly.entity_id
_entity_poly.type
_entity_poly.pdbx_seq_one_letter_code
_entity_poly.pdbx_strand_id
1 'polypeptide(L)'
;QQDEDEPLSAAEPVPAVMLPEPGLPKAGSSPGSDSEDVAKRKNHNYLERKRRNDLRSRFLALRDQVPGLASCPKTPKVVILSKSSEYLQSLISAERRMAAEKRQLRLRQTQLLKRIAHLKGH
;
A
#
# COMPACT_ATOMS: atom_id res chain seq x y z
N GLN A 1 -16.58 53.43 5.73
CA GLN A 1 -16.55 52.69 7.00
C GLN A 1 -15.08 52.62 7.41
N GLN A 2 -14.51 53.54 8.20
CA GLN A 2 -14.80 53.90 9.59
C GLN A 2 -14.76 52.70 10.54
N ASP A 3 -13.67 52.70 11.32
CA ASP A 3 -13.44 52.07 12.63
C ASP A 3 -14.62 52.21 13.60
N GLU A 4 -14.59 51.44 14.69
CA GLU A 4 -15.04 51.74 16.07
C GLU A 4 -15.22 50.36 16.75
N ASP A 5 -14.25 49.85 17.52
CA ASP A 5 -13.92 50.17 18.92
C ASP A 5 -14.90 49.55 19.95
N GLU A 6 -14.29 48.98 20.99
CA GLU A 6 -14.90 48.34 22.15
C GLU A 6 -15.57 49.40 23.04
N PRO A 7 -16.45 49.04 23.99
CA PRO A 7 -16.05 49.36 25.36
C PRO A 7 -16.43 48.34 26.43
N LEU A 8 -15.61 48.43 27.47
CA LEU A 8 -15.47 47.62 28.68
C LEU A 8 -16.57 47.82 29.74
N SER A 9 -16.63 46.84 30.64
CA SER A 9 -16.80 46.96 32.11
C SER A 9 -18.21 47.04 32.72
N ALA A 10 -18.56 46.07 33.58
CA ALA A 10 -18.36 46.22 35.04
C ALA A 10 -19.05 45.11 35.88
N ALA A 11 -18.40 44.82 37.02
CA ALA A 11 -18.91 44.26 38.28
C ALA A 11 -18.88 42.72 38.50
N GLU A 12 -17.85 42.28 39.23
CA GLU A 12 -17.93 41.15 40.16
C GLU A 12 -18.83 41.48 41.38
N PRO A 13 -19.30 40.48 42.14
CA PRO A 13 -18.55 40.05 43.33
C PRO A 13 -18.47 38.52 43.54
N VAL A 14 -17.29 38.01 43.88
CA VAL A 14 -17.05 36.73 44.61
C VAL A 14 -17.35 36.94 46.13
N PRO A 15 -17.55 35.92 47.02
CA PRO A 15 -16.96 34.58 46.97
C PRO A 15 -17.77 33.39 47.55
N ALA A 16 -17.47 32.17 47.11
CA ALA A 16 -17.58 30.97 47.95
C ALA A 16 -16.45 30.00 47.59
N VAL A 17 -15.45 29.99 48.46
CA VAL A 17 -14.30 29.10 48.46
C VAL A 17 -14.80 27.65 48.53
N MET A 18 -14.63 26.87 47.46
CA MET A 18 -14.62 25.41 47.55
C MET A 18 -13.17 24.93 47.50
N LEU A 19 -12.71 24.48 48.66
CA LEU A 19 -11.43 23.84 48.92
C LEU A 19 -11.18 22.64 47.98
N PRO A 20 -9.93 22.37 47.56
CA PRO A 20 -9.56 21.09 46.98
C PRO A 20 -9.22 20.10 48.11
N GLU A 21 -10.11 19.15 48.38
CA GLU A 21 -9.81 18.02 49.27
C GLU A 21 -8.97 16.95 48.52
N PRO A 22 -7.98 16.34 49.20
CA PRO A 22 -6.94 15.53 48.58
C PRO A 22 -7.37 14.07 48.40
N GLY A 23 -6.88 13.47 47.30
CA GLY A 23 -6.50 12.07 47.21
C GLY A 23 -7.53 11.01 47.65
N LEU A 24 -8.28 10.48 46.69
CA LEU A 24 -8.75 9.09 46.78
C LEU A 24 -8.25 8.31 45.55
N PRO A 25 -7.55 7.18 45.75
CA PRO A 25 -7.08 6.34 44.66
C PRO A 25 -8.30 5.74 43.97
N LYS A 26 -8.33 5.82 42.64
CA LYS A 26 -9.32 5.14 41.79
C LYS A 26 -9.05 3.64 41.81
N ALA A 27 -9.31 3.00 42.95
CA ALA A 27 -9.40 1.56 43.08
C ALA A 27 -10.82 1.16 42.71
N GLY A 28 -10.97 0.59 41.51
CA GLY A 28 -12.27 0.18 41.00
C GLY A 28 -12.21 -0.40 39.58
N SER A 29 -11.19 -1.19 39.26
CA SER A 29 -11.32 -2.11 38.13
C SER A 29 -12.32 -3.20 38.53
N SER A 30 -13.54 -3.09 38.01
CA SER A 30 -14.52 -4.17 38.11
C SER A 30 -13.90 -5.47 37.57
N PRO A 31 -14.04 -6.63 38.23
CA PRO A 31 -13.36 -7.88 37.86
C PRO A 31 -13.74 -8.42 36.47
N GLY A 32 -14.77 -7.86 35.81
CA GLY A 32 -15.11 -8.15 34.41
C GLY A 32 -14.46 -7.24 33.36
N SER A 33 -13.91 -6.08 33.75
CA SER A 33 -13.34 -5.10 32.82
C SER A 33 -12.01 -5.54 32.19
N ASP A 34 -11.23 -6.34 32.91
CA ASP A 34 -9.91 -6.82 32.44
C ASP A 34 -10.07 -7.97 31.42
N SER A 35 -11.12 -8.79 31.57
CA SER A 35 -11.42 -9.89 30.64
C SER A 35 -11.80 -9.38 29.24
N GLU A 36 -12.63 -8.32 29.18
CA GLU A 36 -13.01 -7.69 27.91
C GLU A 36 -11.81 -7.06 27.20
N ASP A 37 -10.87 -6.48 27.95
CA ASP A 37 -9.64 -5.91 27.39
C ASP A 37 -8.72 -7.00 26.81
N VAL A 38 -8.59 -8.13 27.52
CA VAL A 38 -7.83 -9.30 27.04
C VAL A 38 -8.45 -9.88 25.76
N ALA A 39 -9.77 -9.98 25.66
CA ALA A 39 -10.46 -10.49 24.47
C ALA A 39 -10.22 -9.59 23.25
N LYS A 40 -10.35 -8.27 23.40
CA LYS A 40 -10.05 -7.28 22.34
C LYS A 40 -8.60 -7.39 21.89
N ARG A 41 -7.65 -7.48 22.83
CA ARG A 41 -6.22 -7.63 22.54
C ARG A 41 -5.92 -8.94 21.79
N LYS A 42 -6.56 -10.05 22.18
CA LYS A 42 -6.45 -11.35 21.49
C LYS A 42 -6.96 -11.27 20.06
N ASN A 43 -8.13 -10.68 19.85
CA ASN A 43 -8.73 -10.51 18.52
C ASN A 43 -7.84 -9.64 17.62
N HIS A 44 -7.36 -8.49 18.13
CA HIS A 44 -6.44 -7.62 17.41
C HIS A 44 -5.16 -8.36 16.96
N ASN A 45 -4.53 -9.10 17.88
CA ASN A 45 -3.33 -9.89 17.57
C ASN A 45 -3.58 -10.97 16.53
N TYR A 46 -4.76 -11.61 16.58
CA TYR A 46 -5.17 -12.59 15.59
C TYR A 46 -5.28 -11.98 14.20
N LEU A 47 -5.98 -10.84 14.08
CA LEU A 47 -6.15 -10.13 12.81
C LEU A 47 -4.81 -9.66 12.23
N GLU A 48 -3.92 -9.09 13.04
CA GLU A 48 -2.61 -8.65 12.55
C GLU A 48 -1.69 -9.83 12.17
N ARG A 49 -1.80 -10.98 12.87
CA ARG A 49 -1.10 -12.20 12.45
C ARG A 49 -1.62 -12.69 11.10
N LYS A 50 -2.94 -12.72 10.90
CA LYS A 50 -3.55 -13.09 9.61
C LYS A 50 -3.08 -12.15 8.50
N ARG A 51 -3.16 -10.84 8.70
CA ARG A 51 -2.66 -9.83 7.74
C ARG A 51 -1.19 -10.05 7.38
N ARG A 52 -0.32 -10.32 8.37
CA ARG A 52 1.10 -10.60 8.11
C ARG A 52 1.33 -11.89 7.35
N ASN A 53 0.53 -12.92 7.59
CA ASN A 53 0.58 -14.18 6.84
C ASN A 53 0.17 -13.94 5.38
N ASP A 54 -0.96 -13.26 5.15
CA ASP A 54 -1.45 -12.92 3.81
C ASP A 54 -0.39 -12.12 3.02
N LEU A 55 0.22 -11.13 3.67
CA LEU A 55 1.30 -10.34 3.07
C LEU A 55 2.51 -11.20 2.72
N ARG A 56 2.91 -12.13 3.61
CA ARG A 56 4.00 -13.07 3.35
C ARG A 56 3.70 -13.94 2.13
N SER A 57 2.50 -14.48 2.03
CA SER A 57 2.05 -15.29 0.89
C SER A 57 2.09 -14.50 -0.42
N ARG A 58 1.67 -13.23 -0.42
CA ARG A 58 1.79 -12.34 -1.59
C ARG A 58 3.24 -12.08 -1.99
N PHE A 59 4.15 -11.90 -1.04
CA PHE A 59 5.58 -11.76 -1.33
C PHE A 59 6.19 -13.03 -1.93
N LEU A 60 5.79 -14.21 -1.45
CA LEU A 60 6.23 -15.49 -2.00
C LEU A 60 5.72 -15.68 -3.43
N ALA A 61 4.43 -15.43 -3.66
CA ALA A 61 3.84 -15.47 -5.00
C ALA A 61 4.55 -14.51 -5.97
N LEU A 62 4.86 -13.28 -5.53
CA LEU A 62 5.61 -12.32 -6.35
C LEU A 62 7.03 -12.82 -6.67
N ARG A 63 7.76 -13.31 -5.66
CA ARG A 63 9.11 -13.88 -5.83
C ARG A 63 9.13 -14.98 -6.89
N ASP A 64 8.12 -15.84 -6.89
CA ASP A 64 8.06 -17.00 -7.78
C ASP A 64 7.84 -16.59 -9.26
N GLN A 65 7.34 -15.37 -9.52
CA GLN A 65 7.21 -14.82 -10.88
C GLN A 65 8.50 -14.16 -11.39
N VAL A 66 9.49 -13.93 -10.53
CA VAL A 66 10.72 -13.21 -10.89
C VAL A 66 11.83 -14.23 -11.19
N PRO A 67 12.38 -14.25 -12.41
CA PRO A 67 13.50 -15.11 -12.77
C PRO A 67 14.69 -14.94 -11.82
N GLY A 68 15.29 -16.05 -11.40
CA GLY A 68 16.42 -16.06 -10.46
C GLY A 68 16.05 -15.94 -8.98
N LEU A 69 14.80 -15.59 -8.63
CA LEU A 69 14.36 -15.51 -7.23
C LEU A 69 13.56 -16.73 -6.75
N ALA A 70 12.90 -17.48 -7.64
CA ALA A 70 12.08 -18.63 -7.27
C ALA A 70 12.84 -19.73 -6.51
N SER A 71 14.12 -19.95 -6.84
CA SER A 71 15.00 -20.92 -6.19
C SER A 71 15.62 -20.40 -4.88
N CYS A 72 15.37 -19.15 -4.49
CA CYS A 72 15.96 -18.49 -3.33
C CYS A 72 14.91 -18.33 -2.20
N PRO A 73 14.73 -19.35 -1.34
CA PRO A 73 13.61 -19.40 -0.39
C PRO A 73 13.64 -18.28 0.67
N LYS A 74 14.84 -17.76 0.98
CA LYS A 74 15.07 -16.73 2.01
C LYS A 74 15.34 -15.33 1.42
N THR A 75 14.86 -15.05 0.21
CA THR A 75 15.04 -13.73 -0.42
C THR A 75 14.42 -12.60 0.43
N PRO A 76 15.17 -11.52 0.73
CA PRO A 76 14.64 -10.36 1.47
C PRO A 76 13.50 -9.66 0.72
N LYS A 77 12.53 -9.09 1.46
CA LYS A 77 11.38 -8.37 0.87
C LYS A 77 11.82 -7.24 -0.07
N VAL A 78 12.83 -6.46 0.33
CA VAL A 78 13.35 -5.35 -0.49
C VAL A 78 13.92 -5.85 -1.82
N VAL A 79 14.61 -6.99 -1.81
CA VAL A 79 15.18 -7.60 -3.02
C VAL A 79 14.05 -8.09 -3.93
N ILE A 80 13.00 -8.70 -3.38
CA ILE A 80 11.82 -9.10 -4.17
C ILE A 80 11.23 -7.88 -4.90
N LEU A 81 11.04 -6.75 -4.20
CA LEU A 81 10.48 -5.54 -4.80
C LEU A 81 11.40 -4.95 -5.89
N SER A 82 12.69 -4.76 -5.58
CA SER A 82 13.66 -4.20 -6.52
C SER A 82 13.75 -5.04 -7.80
N LYS A 83 13.94 -6.36 -7.65
CA LYS A 83 14.05 -7.27 -8.80
C LYS A 83 12.75 -7.43 -9.57
N SER A 84 11.59 -7.37 -8.91
CA SER A 84 10.29 -7.35 -9.61
C SER A 84 10.15 -6.12 -10.49
N SER A 85 10.56 -4.95 -9.99
CA SER A 85 10.52 -3.69 -10.76
C SER A 85 11.47 -3.74 -11.95
N GLU A 86 12.72 -4.18 -11.74
CA GLU A 86 13.70 -4.39 -12.82
C GLU A 86 13.15 -5.35 -13.89
N TYR A 87 12.56 -6.47 -13.45
CA TYR A 87 12.01 -7.46 -14.36
C TYR A 87 10.82 -6.91 -15.16
N LEU A 88 9.90 -6.17 -14.51
CA LEU A 88 8.77 -5.52 -15.20
C LEU A 88 9.25 -4.55 -16.29
N GLN A 89 10.26 -3.71 -16.01
CA GLN A 89 10.83 -2.80 -17.01
C GLN A 89 11.47 -3.56 -18.18
N SER A 90 12.13 -4.69 -17.91
CA SER A 90 12.68 -5.55 -18.95
C SER A 90 11.60 -6.14 -19.85
N LEU A 91 10.48 -6.59 -19.27
CA LEU A 91 9.34 -7.15 -20.01
C LEU A 91 8.68 -6.09 -20.90
N ILE A 92 8.43 -4.88 -20.38
CA ILE A 92 7.87 -3.76 -21.15
C ILE A 92 8.79 -3.44 -22.35
N SER A 93 10.11 -3.40 -22.12
CA SER A 93 11.09 -3.14 -23.18
C SER A 93 11.11 -4.25 -24.24
N ALA A 94 11.02 -5.51 -23.81
CA ALA A 94 10.96 -6.66 -24.70
C ALA A 94 9.66 -6.65 -25.53
N GLU A 95 8.52 -6.37 -24.91
CA GLU A 95 7.22 -6.26 -25.58
C GLU A 95 7.26 -5.21 -26.70
N ARG A 96 7.77 -4.00 -26.39
CA ARG A 96 7.92 -2.92 -27.37
C ARG A 96 8.78 -3.33 -28.56
N ARG A 97 9.90 -4.03 -28.31
CA ARG A 97 10.81 -4.52 -29.35
C ARG A 97 10.13 -5.56 -30.24
N MET A 98 9.51 -6.57 -29.64
CA MET A 98 8.80 -7.62 -30.36
C MET A 98 7.62 -7.06 -31.17
N ALA A 99 6.89 -6.08 -30.63
CA ALA A 99 5.82 -5.41 -31.35
C ALA A 99 6.34 -4.64 -32.58
N ALA A 100 7.48 -3.96 -32.46
CA ALA A 100 8.12 -3.28 -33.59
C ALA A 100 8.59 -4.28 -34.66
N GLU A 101 9.25 -5.36 -34.26
CA GLU A 101 9.70 -6.42 -35.17
C GLU A 101 8.52 -7.06 -35.90
N LYS A 102 7.44 -7.40 -35.19
CA LYS A 102 6.21 -7.93 -35.80
C LYS A 102 5.63 -7.00 -36.85
N ARG A 103 5.65 -5.68 -36.61
CA ARG A 103 5.19 -4.67 -37.60
C ARG A 103 6.09 -4.67 -38.84
N GLN A 104 7.41 -4.68 -38.66
CA GLN A 104 8.38 -4.72 -39.76
C GLN A 104 8.21 -5.98 -40.62
N LEU A 105 8.10 -7.15 -39.99
CA LEU A 105 7.90 -8.41 -40.68
C LEU A 105 6.59 -8.43 -41.48
N ARG A 106 5.49 -7.90 -40.92
CA ARG A 106 4.21 -7.77 -41.64
C ARG A 106 4.29 -6.84 -42.85
N LEU A 107 4.98 -5.72 -42.72
CA LEU A 107 5.21 -4.80 -43.84
C LEU A 107 6.00 -5.51 -44.95
N ARG A 108 7.09 -6.20 -44.58
CA ARG A 108 7.92 -6.94 -45.53
C ARG A 108 7.14 -8.05 -46.22
N GLN A 109 6.36 -8.83 -45.46
CA GLN A 109 5.49 -9.88 -46.01
C GLN A 109 4.52 -9.30 -47.05
N THR A 110 3.87 -8.18 -46.74
CA THR A 110 2.93 -7.52 -47.65
C THR A 110 3.61 -7.07 -48.93
N GLN A 111 4.81 -6.49 -48.84
CA GLN A 111 5.60 -6.08 -50.01
C GLN A 111 5.98 -7.28 -50.89
N LEU A 112 6.42 -8.38 -50.28
CA LEU A 112 6.80 -9.59 -51.01
C LEU A 112 5.60 -10.22 -51.71
N LEU A 113 4.43 -10.27 -51.06
CA LEU A 113 3.19 -10.77 -51.66
C LEU A 113 2.76 -9.93 -52.87
N LYS A 114 2.85 -8.59 -52.78
CA LYS A 114 2.59 -7.70 -53.92
C LYS A 114 3.53 -7.97 -55.09
N ARG A 115 4.83 -8.19 -54.81
CA ARG A 115 5.82 -8.51 -55.85
C ARG A 115 5.56 -9.86 -56.50
N ILE A 116 5.20 -10.88 -55.71
CA ILE A 116 4.81 -12.19 -56.24
C ILE A 116 3.57 -12.08 -57.13
N ALA A 117 2.53 -11.35 -56.69
CA ALA A 117 1.32 -11.16 -57.49
C ALA A 117 1.61 -10.48 -58.83
N HIS A 118 2.46 -9.45 -58.84
CA HIS A 118 2.89 -8.78 -60.06
C HIS A 118 3.65 -9.71 -61.02
N LEU A 119 4.56 -10.54 -60.49
CA LEU A 119 5.36 -11.47 -61.30
C LEU A 119 4.56 -12.69 -61.81
N LYS A 120 3.48 -13.08 -61.13
CA LYS A 120 2.60 -14.20 -61.54
C LYS A 120 1.42 -13.78 -62.43
N GLY A 121 1.13 -12.48 -62.49
CA GLY A 121 0.09 -11.90 -63.34
C GLY A 121 0.55 -11.55 -64.76
N HIS A 122 1.80 -11.92 -65.09
CA HIS A 122 2.40 -11.93 -66.43
C HIS A 122 2.74 -13.38 -66.78
#